data_AF-A0A914QRX8-F1
#
_entry.id   AF-A0A914QRX8-F1
#
_cell.length_a   1.000
_cell.length_b   1.000
_cell.length_c   1.000
_cell.angle_alpha   90.00
_cell.angle_beta   90.00
_cell.angle_gamma   90.00
#
_symmetry.space_group_name_H-M   'P 1'
#
loop_
_entity.id
_entity.type
_entity.pdbx_description
1 polymer ?
#
loop_
_entity_poly.entity_id
_entity_poly.type
_entity_poly.pdbx_seq_one_letter_code
_entity_poly.pdbx_strand_id
1 'polypeptide(L)'
;MVVEESLIKEIVKFGNGPLKNQLKAVEKLCENCDEICADKNVLLKLLQTFVKFLVSKNPIVQKEGAYFIMSISEKDLECTKAIIDSNNALSNLVNLLSSSNPQVLEQALMCLGNIAADFPEEIVQANVLQPLTHCLNSNPIESIIKEAAILLRNISDIQQNILQIVASGSIEPLINLLDSKTDRKIVEQILLTLFNIISFDVENCNIVLDHPNISKAMNQLLNRVGAIKLLASQFIEKAISYGAIQTGKIIDESIIPILIKQINSGTNNDEIKINLVKIIKIIIKFKPEFIDSMININIVSILSNILGTNCDDNLIIAVLSTLNDIIHAYGYEKIEQKLRRCGTKMKVQKLLDHGNEEIRGLSSMIFDFVGDYNIPRGRKSVKRKISESNDQQPPTKIQRNSQSVRSALLINKRNKISMDQTDTEQSASPIENEMYGNDFDEQLSRNSTPINFDNESTLNNVSRKPSPAPPIVLAYPGDTTISINNALQYVLFLILFYFK
;
A
#
# COMPACT_ATOMS: atom_id res chain seq x y z
N MET A 1 28.57 -17.67 -29.38
CA MET A 1 27.12 -17.77 -29.64
C MET A 1 26.86 -17.46 -31.10
N VAL A 2 25.81 -18.02 -31.68
CA VAL A 2 25.46 -17.79 -33.08
C VAL A 2 24.18 -16.98 -33.11
N VAL A 3 24.31 -15.69 -33.42
CA VAL A 3 23.18 -14.83 -33.78
C VAL A 3 22.55 -15.42 -35.04
N GLU A 4 21.23 -15.66 -35.04
CA GLU A 4 20.59 -16.30 -36.18
C GLU A 4 20.76 -15.48 -37.48
N GLU A 5 20.85 -16.18 -38.62
CA GLU A 5 20.96 -15.54 -39.94
C GLU A 5 19.72 -14.68 -40.28
N SER A 6 18.56 -15.04 -39.71
CA SER A 6 17.31 -14.28 -39.69
C SER A 6 17.51 -12.89 -39.04
N LEU A 7 18.00 -12.87 -37.79
CA LEU A 7 18.26 -11.69 -36.98
C LEU A 7 19.36 -10.82 -37.59
N ILE A 8 20.45 -11.40 -38.10
CA ILE A 8 21.49 -10.67 -38.84
C ILE A 8 20.90 -9.89 -40.03
N LYS A 9 19.98 -10.50 -40.79
CA LYS A 9 19.32 -9.82 -41.92
C LYS A 9 18.44 -8.65 -41.49
N GLU A 10 17.78 -8.72 -40.34
CA GLU A 10 16.98 -7.59 -39.82
C GLU A 10 17.87 -6.49 -39.24
N ILE A 11 18.96 -6.82 -38.55
CA ILE A 11 20.00 -5.84 -38.12
C ILE A 11 20.59 -5.10 -39.34
N VAL A 12 20.81 -5.80 -40.46
CA VAL A 12 21.32 -5.18 -41.70
C VAL A 12 20.26 -4.31 -42.40
N LYS A 13 18.97 -4.63 -42.28
CA LYS A 13 17.88 -3.76 -42.79
C LYS A 13 17.63 -2.55 -41.90
N PHE A 14 17.89 -2.66 -40.61
CA PHE A 14 17.69 -1.57 -39.66
C PHE A 14 18.57 -0.36 -40.03
N GLY A 15 17.98 0.83 -40.08
CA GLY A 15 18.60 2.05 -40.62
C GLY A 15 18.71 2.13 -42.15
N ASN A 16 18.49 1.04 -42.89
CA ASN A 16 18.63 0.98 -44.35
C ASN A 16 17.26 0.97 -45.07
N GLY A 17 16.89 2.12 -45.66
CA GLY A 17 15.70 2.27 -46.49
C GLY A 17 14.53 3.03 -45.82
N PRO A 18 13.32 2.98 -46.41
CA PRO A 18 12.17 3.77 -45.95
C PRO A 18 11.75 3.48 -44.51
N LEU A 19 11.23 4.49 -43.80
CA LEU A 19 10.79 4.39 -42.40
C LEU A 19 9.92 3.14 -42.15
N LYS A 20 8.93 2.87 -43.00
CA LYS A 20 8.04 1.68 -42.90
C LYS A 20 8.80 0.35 -42.84
N ASN A 21 9.95 0.23 -43.50
CA ASN A 21 10.80 -0.97 -43.45
C ASN A 21 11.64 -0.99 -42.17
N GLN A 22 12.07 0.17 -41.69
CA GLN A 22 12.76 0.29 -40.40
C GLN A 22 11.84 -0.09 -39.24
N LEU A 23 10.58 0.38 -39.21
CA LEU A 23 9.59 -0.01 -38.18
C LEU A 23 9.41 -1.53 -38.12
N LYS A 24 9.24 -2.19 -39.28
CA LYS A 24 9.15 -3.65 -39.38
C LYS A 24 10.41 -4.40 -38.94
N ALA A 25 11.58 -3.77 -39.08
CA ALA A 25 12.81 -4.33 -38.54
C ALA A 25 12.82 -4.21 -37.00
N VAL A 26 12.34 -3.09 -36.42
CA VAL A 26 12.21 -2.95 -34.96
C VAL A 26 11.25 -3.98 -34.38
N GLU A 27 10.07 -4.17 -34.98
CA GLU A 27 9.08 -5.18 -34.55
C GLU A 27 9.75 -6.56 -34.40
N LYS A 28 10.47 -7.01 -35.44
CA LYS A 28 11.21 -8.27 -35.42
C LYS A 28 12.39 -8.31 -34.46
N LEU A 29 13.11 -7.20 -34.29
CA LEU A 29 14.17 -7.12 -33.29
C LEU A 29 13.58 -7.30 -31.87
N CYS A 30 12.37 -6.79 -31.61
CA CYS A 30 11.68 -7.02 -30.34
C CYS A 30 11.19 -8.48 -30.18
N GLU A 31 10.74 -9.11 -31.28
CA GLU A 31 10.38 -10.55 -31.29
C GLU A 31 11.57 -11.47 -30.97
N ASN A 32 12.81 -11.03 -31.20
CA ASN A 32 14.06 -11.79 -30.99
C ASN A 32 14.90 -11.18 -29.84
N CYS A 33 14.26 -10.56 -28.83
CA CYS A 33 14.98 -9.93 -27.71
C CYS A 33 15.81 -10.93 -26.89
N ASP A 34 15.45 -12.20 -26.84
CA ASP A 34 16.14 -13.21 -26.04
C ASP A 34 17.50 -13.55 -26.67
N GLU A 35 17.54 -13.74 -28.00
CA GLU A 35 18.76 -13.93 -28.77
C GLU A 35 19.65 -12.68 -28.76
N ILE A 36 19.04 -11.49 -28.75
CA ILE A 36 19.76 -10.21 -28.65
C ILE A 36 20.39 -10.03 -27.26
N CYS A 37 19.63 -10.23 -26.18
CA CYS A 37 20.14 -10.11 -24.81
C CYS A 37 21.31 -11.04 -24.56
N ALA A 38 21.25 -12.26 -25.11
CA ALA A 38 22.30 -13.25 -24.92
C ALA A 38 23.61 -12.96 -25.70
N ASP A 39 23.59 -12.15 -26.79
CA ASP A 39 24.82 -11.60 -27.40
C ASP A 39 25.05 -10.14 -26.98
N LYS A 40 25.86 -9.99 -25.92
CA LYS A 40 26.24 -8.68 -25.35
C LYS A 40 26.81 -7.68 -26.37
N ASN A 41 27.50 -8.12 -27.42
CA ASN A 41 28.04 -7.20 -28.44
C ASN A 41 26.94 -6.67 -29.36
N VAL A 42 25.97 -7.52 -29.73
CA VAL A 42 24.79 -7.11 -30.49
C VAL A 42 23.90 -6.21 -29.65
N LEU A 43 23.60 -6.61 -28.41
CA LEU A 43 22.83 -5.82 -27.44
C LEU A 43 23.36 -4.39 -27.31
N LEU A 44 24.63 -4.23 -26.93
CA LEU A 44 25.23 -2.91 -26.71
C LEU A 44 25.23 -2.04 -27.99
N LYS A 45 25.43 -2.64 -29.16
CA LYS A 45 25.39 -1.92 -30.45
C LYS A 45 23.98 -1.46 -30.81
N LEU A 46 22.96 -2.28 -30.54
CA LEU A 46 21.56 -1.90 -30.75
C LEU A 46 21.13 -0.84 -29.74
N LEU A 47 21.43 -1.00 -28.45
CA LEU A 47 21.15 0.01 -27.41
C LEU A 47 21.77 1.38 -27.77
N GLN A 48 23.04 1.45 -28.18
CA GLN A 48 23.67 2.69 -28.66
C GLN A 48 22.95 3.35 -29.84
N THR A 49 22.16 2.59 -30.61
CA THR A 49 21.39 3.11 -31.75
C THR A 49 19.98 3.54 -31.31
N PHE A 50 19.28 2.72 -30.54
CA PHE A 50 17.93 3.04 -30.05
C PHE A 50 17.93 4.15 -28.98
N VAL A 51 18.99 4.31 -28.17
CA VAL A 51 19.15 5.46 -27.26
C VAL A 51 19.23 6.79 -28.03
N LYS A 52 19.75 6.78 -29.28
CA LYS A 52 19.72 7.96 -30.17
C LYS A 52 18.33 8.20 -30.77
N PHE A 53 17.48 7.18 -30.87
CA PHE A 53 16.12 7.32 -31.37
C PHE A 53 15.24 8.07 -30.35
N LEU A 54 15.50 7.93 -29.05
CA LEU A 54 14.80 8.66 -27.98
C LEU A 54 14.87 10.19 -28.16
N VAL A 55 15.99 10.71 -28.68
CA VAL A 55 16.19 12.16 -28.93
C VAL A 55 15.81 12.59 -30.36
N SER A 56 15.14 11.73 -31.13
CA SER A 56 14.65 12.07 -32.46
C SER A 56 13.55 13.13 -32.41
N LYS A 57 13.49 14.02 -33.40
CA LYS A 57 12.38 14.98 -33.56
C LYS A 57 11.09 14.34 -34.12
N ASN A 58 11.13 13.06 -34.51
CA ASN A 58 9.98 12.34 -35.02
C ASN A 58 9.41 11.41 -33.93
N PRO A 59 8.20 11.66 -33.41
CA PRO A 59 7.60 10.85 -32.34
C PRO A 59 7.47 9.36 -32.68
N ILE A 60 7.32 8.99 -33.96
CA ILE A 60 7.28 7.58 -34.39
C ILE A 60 8.64 6.92 -34.11
N VAL A 61 9.74 7.62 -34.44
CA VAL A 61 11.11 7.13 -34.20
C VAL A 61 11.40 7.08 -32.69
N GLN A 62 10.94 8.07 -31.92
CA GLN A 62 11.05 8.05 -30.45
C GLN A 62 10.28 6.88 -29.85
N LYS A 63 9.05 6.62 -30.32
CA LYS A 63 8.22 5.49 -29.86
C LYS A 63 8.90 4.15 -30.15
N GLU A 64 9.49 3.97 -31.33
CA GLU A 64 10.24 2.73 -31.62
C GLU A 64 11.55 2.62 -30.84
N GLY A 65 12.21 3.75 -30.57
CA GLY A 65 13.34 3.84 -29.65
C GLY A 65 13.00 3.34 -28.26
N ALA A 66 11.91 3.85 -27.69
CA ALA A 66 11.42 3.47 -26.37
C ALA A 66 10.89 2.03 -26.38
N TYR A 67 10.12 1.61 -27.39
CA TYR A 67 9.57 0.26 -27.49
C TYR A 67 10.66 -0.83 -27.51
N PHE A 68 11.73 -0.65 -28.30
CA PHE A 68 12.84 -1.62 -28.28
C PHE A 68 13.54 -1.67 -26.92
N ILE A 69 13.81 -0.51 -26.29
CA ILE A 69 14.45 -0.46 -24.97
C ILE A 69 13.53 -1.05 -23.90
N MET A 70 12.21 -0.88 -24.04
CA MET A 70 11.20 -1.49 -23.18
C MET A 70 11.28 -3.02 -23.29
N SER A 71 11.23 -3.58 -24.51
CA SER A 71 11.33 -5.03 -24.72
C SER A 71 12.65 -5.66 -24.26
N ILE A 72 13.76 -4.89 -24.22
CA ILE A 72 15.02 -5.31 -23.57
C ILE A 72 14.92 -5.22 -22.04
N SER A 73 14.29 -4.18 -21.49
CA SER A 73 14.14 -3.99 -20.04
C SER A 73 13.25 -5.02 -19.35
N GLU A 74 12.37 -5.71 -20.10
CA GLU A 74 11.52 -6.79 -19.57
C GLU A 74 12.26 -8.13 -19.34
N LYS A 75 13.54 -8.22 -19.71
CA LYS A 75 14.25 -9.51 -19.87
C LYS A 75 14.88 -10.02 -18.58
N ASP A 76 15.99 -9.40 -18.20
CA ASP A 76 16.76 -9.77 -17.01
C ASP A 76 17.61 -8.58 -16.50
N LEU A 77 18.21 -8.81 -15.33
CA LEU A 77 19.07 -7.87 -14.61
C LEU A 77 20.29 -7.41 -15.43
N GLU A 78 20.83 -8.25 -16.33
CA GLU A 78 21.96 -7.86 -17.17
C GLU A 78 21.51 -6.92 -18.29
N CYS A 79 20.32 -7.15 -18.86
CA CYS A 79 19.73 -6.30 -19.88
C CYS A 79 19.23 -4.95 -19.33
N THR A 80 18.61 -4.90 -18.14
CA THR A 80 18.31 -3.62 -17.46
C THR A 80 19.60 -2.87 -17.10
N LYS A 81 20.63 -3.57 -16.59
CA LYS A 81 21.94 -2.96 -16.31
C LYS A 81 22.63 -2.42 -17.57
N ALA A 82 22.58 -3.15 -18.69
CA ALA A 82 23.13 -2.69 -19.97
C ALA A 82 22.44 -1.44 -20.53
N ILE A 83 21.15 -1.24 -20.23
CA ILE A 83 20.44 0.01 -20.53
C ILE A 83 20.98 1.15 -19.66
N ILE A 84 21.13 0.96 -18.34
CA ILE A 84 21.69 1.98 -17.44
C ILE A 84 23.09 2.42 -17.88
N ASP A 85 23.95 1.44 -18.19
CA ASP A 85 25.35 1.67 -18.59
C ASP A 85 25.47 2.24 -20.02
N SER A 86 24.37 2.30 -20.78
CA SER A 86 24.32 2.94 -22.09
C SER A 86 24.23 4.47 -21.95
N ASN A 87 25.25 5.17 -22.46
CA ASN A 87 25.41 6.62 -22.28
C ASN A 87 24.14 7.44 -22.62
N ASN A 88 23.68 8.24 -21.67
CA ASN A 88 22.46 9.06 -21.71
C ASN A 88 21.11 8.30 -21.81
N ALA A 89 21.07 6.97 -21.65
CA ALA A 89 19.82 6.21 -21.76
C ALA A 89 18.77 6.67 -20.74
N LEU A 90 19.09 6.64 -19.44
CA LEU A 90 18.19 7.06 -18.36
C LEU A 90 17.73 8.51 -18.52
N SER A 91 18.66 9.45 -18.74
CA SER A 91 18.32 10.87 -18.93
C SER A 91 17.41 11.09 -20.15
N ASN A 92 17.62 10.36 -21.24
CA ASN A 92 16.76 10.45 -22.42
C ASN A 92 15.36 9.88 -22.15
N LEU A 93 15.25 8.75 -21.43
CA LEU A 93 13.97 8.19 -21.01
C LEU A 93 13.20 9.13 -20.07
N VAL A 94 13.87 9.74 -19.09
CA VAL A 94 13.27 10.74 -18.19
C VAL A 94 12.79 11.98 -18.96
N ASN A 95 13.56 12.46 -19.95
CA ASN A 95 13.14 13.57 -20.81
C ASN A 95 11.87 13.25 -21.63
N LEU A 96 11.67 11.98 -22.02
CA LEU A 96 10.45 11.54 -22.71
C LEU A 96 9.20 11.57 -21.83
N LEU A 97 9.33 11.70 -20.50
CA LEU A 97 8.19 11.91 -19.60
C LEU A 97 7.51 13.27 -19.80
N SER A 98 8.14 14.20 -20.53
CA SER A 98 7.54 15.47 -20.98
C SER A 98 7.01 15.41 -22.42
N SER A 99 6.93 14.23 -23.05
CA SER A 99 6.46 14.08 -24.43
C SER A 99 4.97 14.34 -24.56
N SER A 100 4.58 15.17 -25.53
CA SER A 100 3.18 15.39 -25.90
C SER A 100 2.56 14.23 -26.69
N ASN A 101 3.33 13.18 -27.01
CA ASN A 101 2.83 11.97 -27.64
C ASN A 101 2.59 10.88 -26.58
N PRO A 102 1.33 10.46 -26.35
CA PRO A 102 1.00 9.48 -25.31
C PRO A 102 1.72 8.14 -25.45
N GLN A 103 1.94 7.65 -26.67
CA GLN A 103 2.61 6.36 -26.90
C GLN A 103 4.10 6.44 -26.57
N VAL A 104 4.76 7.57 -26.86
CA VAL A 104 6.16 7.81 -26.47
C VAL A 104 6.28 7.89 -24.94
N LEU A 105 5.35 8.61 -24.29
CA LEU A 105 5.28 8.78 -22.84
C LEU A 105 5.04 7.45 -22.11
N GLU A 106 4.05 6.68 -22.55
CA GLU A 106 3.72 5.36 -22.00
C GLU A 106 4.89 4.38 -22.11
N GLN A 107 5.54 4.29 -23.28
CA GLN A 107 6.71 3.42 -23.47
C GLN A 107 7.91 3.85 -22.61
N ALA A 108 8.12 5.15 -22.43
CA ALA A 108 9.17 5.66 -21.54
C ALA A 108 8.90 5.32 -20.05
N LEU A 109 7.64 5.43 -19.61
CA LEU A 109 7.22 4.99 -18.28
C LEU A 109 7.41 3.48 -18.07
N MET A 110 7.05 2.65 -19.06
CA MET A 110 7.28 1.20 -19.02
C MET A 110 8.79 0.86 -18.91
N CYS A 111 9.64 1.47 -19.75
CA CYS A 111 11.10 1.31 -19.65
C CYS A 111 11.61 1.60 -18.24
N LEU A 112 11.25 2.78 -17.72
CA LEU A 112 11.70 3.22 -16.40
C LEU A 112 11.10 2.35 -15.28
N GLY A 113 9.86 1.87 -15.42
CA GLY A 113 9.19 0.99 -14.47
C GLY A 113 9.88 -0.36 -14.34
N ASN A 114 10.26 -0.96 -15.47
CA ASN A 114 11.02 -2.21 -15.52
C ASN A 114 12.42 -2.02 -14.92
N ILE A 115 13.15 -0.97 -15.33
CA ILE A 115 14.47 -0.68 -14.76
C ILE A 115 14.37 -0.40 -13.25
N ALA A 116 13.33 0.28 -12.78
CA ALA A 116 13.11 0.54 -11.36
C ALA A 116 12.75 -0.70 -10.53
N ALA A 117 12.36 -1.82 -11.15
CA ALA A 117 12.17 -3.07 -10.44
C ALA A 117 13.50 -3.69 -9.98
N ASP A 118 14.58 -3.43 -10.72
CA ASP A 118 15.95 -3.89 -10.43
C ASP A 118 16.83 -2.80 -9.78
N PHE A 119 16.72 -1.57 -10.27
CA PHE A 119 17.61 -0.43 -10.02
C PHE A 119 16.83 0.87 -9.65
N PRO A 120 16.03 0.86 -8.57
CA PRO A 120 15.19 1.98 -8.17
C PRO A 120 15.98 3.22 -7.70
N GLU A 121 17.19 3.05 -7.15
CA GLU A 121 18.03 4.18 -6.69
C GLU A 121 18.59 4.97 -7.89
N GLU A 122 19.09 4.30 -8.93
CA GLU A 122 19.58 4.90 -10.16
C GLU A 122 18.49 5.70 -10.90
N ILE A 123 17.26 5.21 -10.86
CA ILE A 123 16.08 5.86 -11.44
C ILE A 123 15.74 7.17 -10.71
N VAL A 124 15.88 7.21 -9.38
CA VAL A 124 15.74 8.45 -8.59
C VAL A 124 16.89 9.42 -8.85
N GLN A 125 18.13 8.92 -8.91
CA GLN A 125 19.31 9.72 -9.25
C GLN A 125 19.23 10.34 -10.65
N ALA A 126 18.47 9.73 -11.57
CA ALA A 126 18.13 10.29 -12.89
C ALA A 126 17.10 11.45 -12.86
N ASN A 127 16.68 11.91 -11.67
CA ASN A 127 15.73 13.00 -11.45
C ASN A 127 14.30 12.74 -11.99
N VAL A 128 13.85 11.48 -12.01
CA VAL A 128 12.54 11.09 -12.54
C VAL A 128 11.35 11.67 -11.78
N LEU A 129 11.52 11.98 -10.49
CA LEU A 129 10.40 12.20 -9.56
C LEU A 129 9.49 13.37 -9.95
N GLN A 130 10.04 14.52 -10.37
CA GLN A 130 9.23 15.68 -10.75
C GLN A 130 8.38 15.44 -12.02
N PRO A 131 8.95 14.96 -13.15
CA PRO A 131 8.16 14.52 -14.30
C PRO A 131 7.12 13.44 -13.97
N LEU A 132 7.46 12.51 -13.07
CA LEU A 132 6.57 11.43 -12.64
C LEU A 132 5.38 11.93 -11.81
N THR A 133 5.61 12.84 -10.87
CA THR A 133 4.55 13.53 -10.12
C THR A 133 3.61 14.28 -11.07
N HIS A 134 4.13 14.92 -12.13
CA HIS A 134 3.31 15.57 -13.14
C HIS A 134 2.43 14.57 -13.93
N CYS A 135 2.98 13.41 -14.30
CA CYS A 135 2.23 12.35 -14.98
C CYS A 135 1.05 11.84 -14.13
N LEU A 136 1.24 11.69 -12.81
CA LEU A 136 0.18 11.30 -11.87
C LEU A 136 -0.87 12.41 -11.67
N ASN A 137 -0.46 13.67 -11.64
CA ASN A 137 -1.36 14.78 -11.29
C ASN A 137 -2.22 15.29 -12.47
N SER A 138 -1.70 15.24 -13.70
CA SER A 138 -2.24 16.04 -14.81
C SER A 138 -2.57 15.26 -16.09
N ASN A 139 -2.30 13.96 -16.13
CA ASN A 139 -2.56 13.17 -17.34
C ASN A 139 -4.00 12.61 -17.35
N PRO A 140 -4.80 12.79 -18.43
CA PRO A 140 -6.16 12.25 -18.52
C PRO A 140 -6.21 10.78 -18.98
N ILE A 141 -5.08 10.15 -19.31
CA ILE A 141 -5.02 8.82 -19.90
C ILE A 141 -4.69 7.78 -18.82
N GLU A 142 -5.65 6.91 -18.49
CA GLU A 142 -5.52 5.91 -17.42
C GLU A 142 -4.31 4.99 -17.58
N SER A 143 -3.93 4.61 -18.80
CA SER A 143 -2.78 3.72 -19.01
C SER A 143 -1.47 4.39 -18.63
N ILE A 144 -1.30 5.69 -18.90
CA ILE A 144 -0.15 6.49 -18.45
C ILE A 144 -0.15 6.65 -16.93
N ILE A 145 -1.31 6.95 -16.31
CA ILE A 145 -1.41 7.01 -14.84
C ILE A 145 -1.00 5.66 -14.22
N LYS A 146 -1.42 4.55 -14.84
CA LYS A 146 -1.11 3.18 -14.39
C LYS A 146 0.39 2.89 -14.46
N GLU A 147 1.07 3.16 -15.58
CA GLU A 147 2.53 2.95 -15.67
C GLU A 147 3.30 3.91 -14.73
N ALA A 148 2.84 5.15 -14.57
CA ALA A 148 3.40 6.09 -13.60
C ALA A 148 3.26 5.60 -12.14
N ALA A 149 2.11 5.00 -11.80
CA ALA A 149 1.88 4.43 -10.47
C ALA A 149 2.72 3.16 -10.24
N ILE A 150 2.91 2.31 -11.26
CA ILE A 150 3.81 1.14 -11.19
C ILE A 150 5.26 1.61 -10.95
N LEU A 151 5.74 2.57 -11.74
CA LEU A 151 7.08 3.14 -11.59
C LEU A 151 7.30 3.74 -10.19
N LEU A 152 6.38 4.58 -9.70
CA LEU A 152 6.53 5.16 -8.37
C LEU A 152 6.49 4.11 -7.26
N ARG A 153 5.67 3.05 -7.42
CA ARG A 153 5.61 1.93 -6.47
C ARG A 153 6.96 1.21 -6.42
N ASN A 154 7.52 0.80 -7.55
CA ASN A 154 8.82 0.13 -7.62
C ASN A 154 9.93 1.00 -6.98
N ILE A 155 9.94 2.31 -7.25
CA ILE A 155 10.89 3.25 -6.62
C ILE A 155 10.71 3.29 -5.10
N SER A 156 9.48 3.22 -4.60
CA SER A 156 9.14 3.28 -3.17
C SER A 156 9.47 2.01 -2.38
N ASP A 157 9.76 0.88 -3.04
CA ASP A 157 10.12 -0.37 -2.36
C ASP A 157 11.49 -0.26 -1.65
N ILE A 158 12.29 0.79 -1.92
CA ILE A 158 13.56 1.11 -1.22
C ILE A 158 13.43 2.32 -0.29
N GLN A 159 13.82 2.14 0.97
CA GLN A 159 13.69 3.13 2.05
C GLN A 159 14.41 4.46 1.75
N GLN A 160 15.59 4.40 1.13
CA GLN A 160 16.40 5.57 0.75
C GLN A 160 15.64 6.55 -0.16
N ASN A 161 14.70 6.04 -0.98
CA ASN A 161 13.95 6.85 -1.94
C ASN A 161 12.75 7.56 -1.30
N ILE A 162 12.19 7.04 -0.20
CA ILE A 162 10.94 7.51 0.40
C ILE A 162 10.98 9.02 0.68
N LEU A 163 12.05 9.53 1.32
CA LEU A 163 12.16 10.96 1.63
C LEU A 163 12.14 11.85 0.38
N GLN A 164 12.69 11.36 -0.74
CA GLN A 164 12.68 12.10 -2.02
C GLN A 164 11.29 12.05 -2.68
N ILE A 165 10.58 10.91 -2.61
CA ILE A 165 9.19 10.77 -3.09
C ILE A 165 8.26 11.72 -2.34
N VAL A 166 8.41 11.81 -1.01
CA VAL A 166 7.64 12.73 -0.16
C VAL A 166 7.96 14.17 -0.54
N ALA A 167 9.26 14.51 -0.64
CA ALA A 167 9.71 15.85 -1.03
C ALA A 167 9.34 16.25 -2.46
N SER A 168 9.03 15.31 -3.37
CA SER A 168 8.58 15.62 -4.73
C SER A 168 7.13 16.09 -4.80
N GLY A 169 6.35 15.96 -3.72
CA GLY A 169 4.93 16.28 -3.68
C GLY A 169 4.01 15.16 -4.19
N SER A 170 4.51 13.93 -4.37
CA SER A 170 3.74 12.82 -4.94
C SER A 170 2.51 12.38 -4.12
N ILE A 171 2.44 12.71 -2.83
CA ILE A 171 1.35 12.25 -1.93
C ILE A 171 -0.02 12.77 -2.35
N GLU A 172 -0.14 14.05 -2.72
CA GLU A 172 -1.43 14.65 -3.07
C GLU A 172 -2.04 14.03 -4.35
N PRO A 173 -1.31 13.91 -5.49
CA PRO A 173 -1.79 13.17 -6.65
C PRO A 173 -2.18 11.72 -6.33
N LEU A 174 -1.37 11.01 -5.54
CA LEU A 174 -1.66 9.63 -5.13
C LEU A 174 -3.00 9.52 -4.38
N ILE A 175 -3.25 10.37 -3.39
CA ILE A 175 -4.50 10.29 -2.61
C ILE A 175 -5.70 10.77 -3.41
N ASN A 176 -5.54 11.77 -4.29
CA ASN A 176 -6.61 12.24 -5.17
C ASN A 176 -7.03 11.18 -6.21
N LEU A 177 -6.13 10.27 -6.60
CA LEU A 177 -6.41 9.14 -7.48
C LEU A 177 -7.06 7.93 -6.78
N LEU A 178 -7.26 7.93 -5.45
CA LEU A 178 -7.94 6.85 -4.72
C LEU A 178 -9.49 6.83 -4.89
N ASP A 179 -10.03 7.48 -5.92
CA ASP A 179 -11.47 7.58 -6.14
C ASP A 179 -12.14 6.22 -6.48
N SER A 180 -13.43 6.14 -6.16
CA SER A 180 -14.37 5.09 -6.56
C SER A 180 -14.40 4.75 -8.06
N LYS A 181 -13.99 5.65 -8.95
CA LYS A 181 -14.00 5.49 -10.41
C LYS A 181 -12.66 5.00 -10.98
N THR A 182 -11.55 5.25 -10.30
CA THR A 182 -10.20 4.89 -10.76
C THR A 182 -10.09 3.38 -10.97
N ASP A 183 -9.40 2.97 -12.04
CA ASP A 183 -9.14 1.55 -12.30
C ASP A 183 -8.50 0.84 -11.09
N ARG A 184 -8.92 -0.41 -10.90
CA ARG A 184 -8.49 -1.25 -9.79
C ARG A 184 -6.96 -1.39 -9.71
N LYS A 185 -6.26 -1.56 -10.83
CA LYS A 185 -4.81 -1.81 -10.83
C LYS A 185 -4.05 -0.55 -10.43
N ILE A 186 -4.53 0.63 -10.85
CA ILE A 186 -3.99 1.92 -10.44
C ILE A 186 -4.12 2.09 -8.92
N VAL A 187 -5.33 1.90 -8.37
CA VAL A 187 -5.59 1.96 -6.92
C VAL A 187 -4.72 0.97 -6.14
N GLU A 188 -4.46 -0.22 -6.69
CA GLU A 188 -3.59 -1.23 -6.09
C GLU A 188 -2.14 -0.74 -5.96
N GLN A 189 -1.56 -0.16 -7.02
CA GLN A 189 -0.19 0.40 -6.95
C GLN A 189 -0.10 1.64 -6.05
N ILE A 190 -1.12 2.49 -6.05
CA ILE A 190 -1.19 3.66 -5.15
C ILE A 190 -1.20 3.22 -3.69
N LEU A 191 -2.03 2.23 -3.33
CA LEU A 191 -2.11 1.72 -1.96
C LEU A 191 -0.77 1.11 -1.51
N LEU A 192 -0.08 0.37 -2.37
CA LEU A 192 1.26 -0.16 -2.10
C LEU A 192 2.29 0.96 -1.88
N THR A 193 2.29 1.98 -2.76
CA THR A 193 3.19 3.15 -2.65
C THR A 193 2.96 3.90 -1.34
N LEU A 194 1.69 4.18 -1.00
CA LEU A 194 1.33 4.85 0.26
C LEU A 194 1.66 3.98 1.47
N PHE A 195 1.48 2.66 1.39
CA PHE A 195 1.86 1.71 2.45
C PHE A 195 3.37 1.74 2.73
N ASN A 196 4.20 1.79 1.68
CA ASN A 196 5.66 1.92 1.82
C ASN A 196 6.03 3.25 2.49
N ILE A 197 5.42 4.37 2.06
CA ILE A 197 5.65 5.70 2.64
C ILE A 197 5.29 5.74 4.14
N ILE A 198 4.10 5.27 4.53
CA ILE A 198 3.71 5.25 5.96
C ILE A 198 4.46 4.20 6.78
N SER A 199 5.17 3.26 6.12
CA SER A 199 5.93 2.22 6.80
C SER A 199 7.34 2.61 7.18
N PHE A 200 7.89 3.63 6.51
CA PHE A 200 9.22 4.16 6.76
C PHE A 200 9.36 4.71 8.19
N ASP A 201 8.55 5.70 8.57
CA ASP A 201 8.51 6.27 9.91
C ASP A 201 7.16 6.92 10.26
N VAL A 202 7.06 7.42 11.49
CA VAL A 202 5.86 8.08 12.01
C VAL A 202 5.60 9.45 11.38
N GLU A 203 6.63 10.11 10.84
CA GLU A 203 6.52 11.46 10.30
C GLU A 203 5.99 11.45 8.86
N ASN A 204 6.49 10.55 8.02
CA ASN A 204 5.90 10.27 6.72
C ASN A 204 4.47 9.71 6.87
N CYS A 205 4.22 8.91 7.91
CA CYS A 205 2.85 8.53 8.29
C CYS A 205 2.00 9.76 8.61
N ASN A 206 2.49 10.71 9.42
CA ASN A 206 1.79 11.97 9.70
C ASN A 206 1.45 12.75 8.41
N ILE A 207 2.42 12.95 7.51
CA ILE A 207 2.23 13.70 6.26
C ILE A 207 1.11 13.10 5.40
N VAL A 208 1.06 11.77 5.26
CA VAL A 208 -0.03 11.08 4.53
C VAL A 208 -1.37 11.20 5.27
N LEU A 209 -1.37 11.10 6.60
CA LEU A 209 -2.59 11.17 7.42
C LEU A 209 -3.16 12.59 7.58
N ASP A 210 -2.35 13.64 7.39
CA ASP A 210 -2.79 15.04 7.43
C ASP A 210 -3.48 15.48 6.12
N HIS A 211 -3.47 14.65 5.08
CA HIS A 211 -4.18 14.93 3.84
C HIS A 211 -5.71 14.76 4.02
N PRO A 212 -6.54 15.78 3.74
CA PRO A 212 -7.95 15.82 4.18
C PRO A 212 -8.84 14.71 3.62
N ASN A 213 -8.46 14.12 2.47
CA ASN A 213 -9.23 13.07 1.82
C ASN A 213 -8.87 11.63 2.28
N ILE A 214 -7.81 11.42 3.07
CA ILE A 214 -7.27 10.06 3.33
C ILE A 214 -8.24 9.15 4.09
N SER A 215 -8.87 9.62 5.17
CA SER A 215 -9.84 8.83 5.94
C SER A 215 -11.07 8.47 5.10
N LYS A 216 -11.60 9.45 4.34
CA LYS A 216 -12.71 9.24 3.39
C LYS A 216 -12.36 8.20 2.33
N ALA A 217 -11.17 8.28 1.73
CA ALA A 217 -10.69 7.32 0.74
C ALA A 217 -10.62 5.91 1.34
N MET A 218 -9.98 5.75 2.51
CA MET A 218 -9.91 4.46 3.19
C MET A 218 -11.28 3.86 3.53
N ASN A 219 -12.22 4.69 4.00
CA ASN A 219 -13.60 4.27 4.26
C ASN A 219 -14.32 3.77 3.00
N GLN A 220 -14.07 4.38 1.84
CA GLN A 220 -14.59 3.90 0.55
C GLN A 220 -13.90 2.60 0.11
N LEU A 221 -12.59 2.50 0.23
CA LEU A 221 -11.80 1.34 -0.23
C LEU A 221 -12.07 0.08 0.61
N LEU A 222 -12.36 0.22 1.91
CA LEU A 222 -12.85 -0.88 2.75
C LEU A 222 -14.17 -1.51 2.25
N ASN A 223 -14.95 -0.79 1.43
CA ASN A 223 -16.18 -1.31 0.83
C ASN A 223 -15.97 -1.96 -0.56
N ARG A 224 -14.74 -1.96 -1.11
CA ARG A 224 -14.37 -2.68 -2.35
C ARG A 224 -14.25 -4.19 -2.09
N VAL A 225 -13.66 -4.96 -3.03
CA VAL A 225 -13.50 -6.43 -2.91
C VAL A 225 -12.08 -6.89 -3.21
N GLY A 226 -11.70 -8.07 -2.71
CA GLY A 226 -10.37 -8.66 -2.92
C GLY A 226 -9.22 -7.76 -2.45
N ALA A 227 -8.11 -7.75 -3.18
CA ALA A 227 -6.86 -7.09 -2.76
C ALA A 227 -7.00 -5.60 -2.36
N ILE A 228 -7.85 -4.79 -3.01
CA ILE A 228 -8.07 -3.38 -2.58
C ILE A 228 -8.50 -3.30 -1.11
N LYS A 229 -9.42 -4.18 -0.66
CA LYS A 229 -9.88 -4.19 0.73
C LYS A 229 -8.77 -4.65 1.68
N LEU A 230 -7.99 -5.65 1.25
CA LEU A 230 -6.85 -6.16 2.00
C LEU A 230 -5.82 -5.03 2.21
N LEU A 231 -5.36 -4.41 1.13
CA LEU A 231 -4.39 -3.31 1.15
C LEU A 231 -4.90 -2.09 1.93
N ALA A 232 -6.16 -1.69 1.78
CA ALA A 232 -6.76 -0.64 2.59
C ALA A 232 -6.78 -1.01 4.08
N SER A 233 -7.09 -2.26 4.44
CA SER A 233 -7.03 -2.73 5.83
C SER A 233 -5.60 -2.75 6.38
N GLN A 234 -4.61 -3.15 5.59
CA GLN A 234 -3.19 -3.14 5.96
C GLN A 234 -2.68 -1.71 6.14
N PHE A 235 -3.04 -0.78 5.25
CA PHE A 235 -2.73 0.64 5.36
C PHE A 235 -3.26 1.23 6.67
N ILE A 236 -4.55 1.01 6.98
CA ILE A 236 -5.16 1.54 8.22
C ILE A 236 -4.49 0.93 9.45
N GLU A 237 -4.31 -0.39 9.49
CA GLU A 237 -3.69 -1.12 10.61
C GLU A 237 -2.26 -0.61 10.89
N LYS A 238 -1.46 -0.49 9.83
CA LYS A 238 -0.10 0.05 9.91
C LYS A 238 -0.09 1.51 10.35
N ALA A 239 -0.96 2.36 9.81
CA ALA A 239 -1.03 3.77 10.19
C ALA A 239 -1.35 3.95 11.68
N ILE A 240 -2.34 3.24 12.21
CA ILE A 240 -2.74 3.36 13.62
C ILE A 240 -1.80 2.64 14.60
N SER A 241 -0.93 1.73 14.11
CA SER A 241 0.05 1.03 14.95
C SER A 241 1.03 1.98 15.66
N TYR A 242 1.31 3.15 15.09
CA TYR A 242 2.22 4.16 15.64
C TYR A 242 1.71 4.79 16.95
N GLY A 243 0.39 4.87 17.16
CA GLY A 243 -0.17 5.39 18.41
C GLY A 243 -1.45 6.20 18.27
N ALA A 244 -1.91 6.72 19.41
CA ALA A 244 -3.18 7.44 19.53
C ALA A 244 -3.30 8.70 18.66
N ILE A 245 -2.18 9.34 18.31
CA ILE A 245 -2.17 10.50 17.40
C ILE A 245 -2.61 10.05 16.00
N GLN A 246 -1.95 9.04 15.44
CA GLN A 246 -2.26 8.52 14.11
C GLN A 246 -3.64 7.85 14.09
N THR A 247 -4.01 7.10 15.14
CA THR A 247 -5.40 6.63 15.33
C THR A 247 -6.40 7.78 15.25
N GLY A 248 -6.13 8.90 15.92
CA GLY A 248 -7.01 10.08 15.92
C GLY A 248 -7.07 10.86 14.61
N LYS A 249 -6.10 10.71 13.69
CA LYS A 249 -6.13 11.34 12.36
C LYS A 249 -6.98 10.56 11.35
N ILE A 250 -6.98 9.22 11.43
CA ILE A 250 -7.65 8.37 10.43
C ILE A 250 -8.98 7.75 10.91
N ILE A 251 -9.14 7.48 12.21
CA ILE A 251 -10.34 6.85 12.79
C ILE A 251 -11.32 7.92 13.27
N ASP A 252 -12.45 8.01 12.58
CA ASP A 252 -13.62 8.79 12.98
C ASP A 252 -14.77 7.89 13.47
N GLU A 253 -15.96 8.44 13.72
CA GLU A 253 -17.13 7.62 14.08
C GLU A 253 -17.68 6.84 12.86
N SER A 254 -17.42 7.30 11.63
CA SER A 254 -17.99 6.75 10.40
C SER A 254 -17.33 5.43 9.96
N ILE A 255 -16.05 5.22 10.30
CA ILE A 255 -15.34 3.97 10.02
C ILE A 255 -15.81 2.81 10.92
N ILE A 256 -16.34 3.07 12.12
CA ILE A 256 -16.72 2.03 13.09
C ILE A 256 -17.83 1.09 12.53
N PRO A 257 -18.97 1.59 12.00
CA PRO A 257 -19.95 0.73 11.33
C PRO A 257 -19.38 -0.01 10.11
N ILE A 258 -18.44 0.61 9.37
CA ILE A 258 -17.82 -0.01 8.20
C ILE A 258 -17.00 -1.23 8.63
N LEU A 259 -16.05 -1.07 9.55
CA LEU A 259 -15.20 -2.17 10.05
C LEU A 259 -16.05 -3.34 10.55
N ILE A 260 -17.05 -3.07 11.39
CA ILE A 260 -17.88 -4.12 11.99
C ILE A 260 -18.72 -4.85 10.93
N LYS A 261 -19.27 -4.13 9.95
CA LYS A 261 -19.95 -4.72 8.78
C LYS A 261 -18.98 -5.58 7.95
N GLN A 262 -17.76 -5.11 7.71
CA GLN A 262 -16.77 -5.85 6.93
C GLN A 262 -16.34 -7.15 7.63
N ILE A 263 -16.12 -7.13 8.95
CA ILE A 263 -15.81 -8.33 9.76
C ILE A 263 -16.96 -9.35 9.72
N ASN A 264 -18.21 -8.89 9.87
CA ASN A 264 -19.37 -9.77 9.99
C ASN A 264 -19.76 -10.47 8.68
N SER A 265 -19.81 -9.73 7.57
CA SER A 265 -20.36 -10.26 6.31
C SER A 265 -19.74 -9.65 5.04
N GLY A 266 -18.74 -8.77 5.17
CA GLY A 266 -18.10 -8.13 4.02
C GLY A 266 -16.94 -8.92 3.42
N THR A 267 -16.49 -9.98 4.08
CA THR A 267 -15.44 -10.88 3.56
C THR A 267 -15.56 -12.28 4.16
N ASN A 268 -15.23 -13.29 3.36
CA ASN A 268 -14.97 -14.67 3.82
C ASN A 268 -13.46 -14.98 3.88
N ASN A 269 -12.60 -14.09 3.39
CA ASN A 269 -11.15 -14.21 3.53
C ASN A 269 -10.74 -13.82 4.96
N ASP A 270 -10.09 -14.76 5.65
CA ASP A 270 -9.70 -14.62 7.06
C ASP A 270 -8.52 -13.65 7.27
N GLU A 271 -7.60 -13.50 6.31
CA GLU A 271 -6.52 -12.49 6.36
C GLU A 271 -7.09 -11.06 6.47
N ILE A 272 -8.13 -10.76 5.68
CA ILE A 272 -8.85 -9.48 5.78
C ILE A 272 -9.55 -9.36 7.14
N LYS A 273 -10.17 -10.43 7.66
CA LYS A 273 -10.78 -10.39 9.00
C LYS A 273 -9.73 -10.16 10.09
N ILE A 274 -8.56 -10.80 10.01
CA ILE A 274 -7.45 -10.62 10.95
C ILE A 274 -7.06 -9.14 11.01
N ASN A 275 -6.84 -8.49 9.87
CA ASN A 275 -6.47 -7.08 9.82
C ASN A 275 -7.58 -6.17 10.37
N LEU A 276 -8.84 -6.41 10.01
CA LEU A 276 -9.98 -5.66 10.55
C LEU A 276 -10.16 -5.83 12.07
N VAL A 277 -9.92 -7.04 12.60
CA VAL A 277 -9.98 -7.32 14.05
C VAL A 277 -8.79 -6.67 14.77
N LYS A 278 -7.59 -6.70 14.20
CA LYS A 278 -6.44 -5.92 14.70
C LYS A 278 -6.74 -4.43 14.76
N ILE A 279 -7.38 -3.86 13.73
CA ILE A 279 -7.81 -2.45 13.75
C ILE A 279 -8.76 -2.19 14.93
N ILE A 280 -9.80 -3.01 15.12
CA ILE A 280 -10.72 -2.88 16.26
C ILE A 280 -9.96 -2.94 17.59
N LYS A 281 -9.01 -3.87 17.76
CA LYS A 281 -8.15 -3.99 18.95
C LYS A 281 -7.34 -2.72 19.22
N ILE A 282 -6.72 -2.13 18.20
CA ILE A 282 -5.94 -0.89 18.34
C ILE A 282 -6.86 0.30 18.67
N ILE A 283 -8.07 0.36 18.10
CA ILE A 283 -9.07 1.38 18.44
C ILE A 283 -9.50 1.24 19.91
N ILE A 284 -9.76 0.02 20.42
CA ILE A 284 -10.08 -0.20 21.84
C ILE A 284 -8.96 0.33 22.75
N LYS A 285 -7.69 0.15 22.36
CA LYS A 285 -6.51 0.58 23.12
C LYS A 285 -6.31 2.10 23.14
N PHE A 286 -6.46 2.78 22.00
CA PHE A 286 -6.11 4.20 21.85
C PHE A 286 -7.30 5.16 21.75
N LYS A 287 -8.49 4.63 21.51
CA LYS A 287 -9.75 5.35 21.31
C LYS A 287 -10.92 4.65 22.03
N PRO A 288 -10.82 4.45 23.37
CA PRO A 288 -11.83 3.73 24.14
C PRO A 288 -13.22 4.38 24.10
N GLU A 289 -13.32 5.67 23.72
CA GLU A 289 -14.58 6.36 23.47
C GLU A 289 -15.50 5.66 22.44
N PHE A 290 -14.94 4.89 21.50
CA PHE A 290 -15.74 4.16 20.51
C PHE A 290 -16.28 2.80 21.00
N ILE A 291 -15.87 2.31 22.17
CA ILE A 291 -16.24 0.96 22.65
C ILE A 291 -17.77 0.82 22.79
N ASP A 292 -18.45 1.84 23.33
CA ASP A 292 -19.92 1.88 23.43
C ASP A 292 -20.59 1.73 22.06
N SER A 293 -20.11 2.47 21.06
CA SER A 293 -20.60 2.39 19.67
C SER A 293 -20.40 0.98 19.08
N MET A 294 -19.22 0.39 19.25
CA MET A 294 -18.94 -0.97 18.79
C MET A 294 -19.85 -2.02 19.46
N ILE A 295 -20.09 -1.88 20.77
CA ILE A 295 -20.97 -2.79 21.53
C ILE A 295 -22.42 -2.64 21.08
N ASN A 296 -22.88 -1.44 20.76
CA ASN A 296 -24.22 -1.19 20.21
C ASN A 296 -24.40 -1.83 18.82
N ILE A 297 -23.37 -1.81 17.97
CA ILE A 297 -23.34 -2.49 16.66
C ILE A 297 -23.05 -4.02 16.81
N ASN A 298 -23.01 -4.53 18.04
CA ASN A 298 -22.87 -5.94 18.40
C ASN A 298 -21.52 -6.61 18.07
N ILE A 299 -20.40 -5.87 18.16
CA ILE A 299 -19.05 -6.42 17.94
C ILE A 299 -18.78 -7.71 18.75
N VAL A 300 -19.20 -7.76 20.02
CA VAL A 300 -19.03 -8.92 20.90
C VAL A 300 -19.68 -10.18 20.33
N SER A 301 -20.88 -10.03 19.75
CA SER A 301 -21.62 -11.13 19.13
C SER A 301 -20.97 -11.60 17.83
N ILE A 302 -20.48 -10.65 17.02
CA ILE A 302 -19.80 -10.92 15.75
C ILE A 302 -18.48 -11.65 15.98
N LEU A 303 -17.62 -11.12 16.84
CA LEU A 303 -16.37 -11.76 17.27
C LEU A 303 -16.63 -13.15 17.87
N SER A 304 -17.58 -13.25 18.80
CA SER A 304 -17.93 -14.55 19.38
C SER A 304 -18.52 -15.54 18.36
N ASN A 305 -19.07 -15.10 17.23
CA ASN A 305 -19.56 -16.01 16.19
C ASN A 305 -18.45 -16.58 15.33
N ILE A 306 -17.39 -15.80 15.06
CA ILE A 306 -16.20 -16.28 14.34
C ILE A 306 -15.54 -17.47 15.05
N LEU A 307 -15.44 -17.45 16.39
CA LEU A 307 -14.95 -18.58 17.20
C LEU A 307 -15.76 -19.88 17.06
N GLY A 308 -16.95 -19.83 16.45
CA GLY A 308 -17.76 -21.01 16.14
C GLY A 308 -17.61 -21.52 14.70
N THR A 309 -16.75 -20.91 13.89
CA THR A 309 -16.52 -21.26 12.48
C THR A 309 -15.16 -21.93 12.31
N ASN A 310 -15.03 -22.76 11.27
CA ASN A 310 -13.72 -23.29 10.86
C ASN A 310 -12.94 -22.14 10.20
N CYS A 311 -11.95 -21.60 10.91
CA CYS A 311 -11.19 -20.42 10.51
C CYS A 311 -9.74 -20.53 10.98
N ASP A 312 -8.87 -19.70 10.40
CA ASP A 312 -7.43 -19.72 10.66
C ASP A 312 -7.06 -19.43 12.13
N ASP A 313 -6.01 -20.09 12.63
CA ASP A 313 -5.49 -19.92 13.99
C ASP A 313 -5.22 -18.46 14.35
N ASN A 314 -4.65 -17.67 13.42
CA ASN A 314 -4.36 -16.26 13.65
C ASN A 314 -5.64 -15.42 13.78
N LEU A 315 -6.73 -15.83 13.10
CA LEU A 315 -8.04 -15.20 13.30
C LEU A 315 -8.62 -15.56 14.66
N ILE A 316 -8.50 -16.81 15.11
CA ILE A 316 -8.92 -17.22 16.45
C ILE A 316 -8.15 -16.41 17.52
N ILE A 317 -6.82 -16.31 17.41
CA ILE A 317 -5.96 -15.51 18.30
C ILE A 317 -6.38 -14.04 18.30
N ALA A 318 -6.53 -13.42 17.12
CA ALA A 318 -6.95 -12.02 17.00
C ALA A 318 -8.31 -11.77 17.64
N VAL A 319 -9.29 -12.66 17.42
CA VAL A 319 -10.64 -12.56 17.96
C VAL A 319 -10.67 -12.76 19.47
N LEU A 320 -9.99 -13.79 20.01
CA LEU A 320 -9.90 -14.01 21.46
C LEU A 320 -9.21 -12.82 22.14
N SER A 321 -8.06 -12.39 21.64
CA SER A 321 -7.32 -11.26 22.21
C SER A 321 -8.15 -9.97 22.20
N THR A 322 -8.90 -9.70 21.12
CA THR A 322 -9.78 -8.53 21.04
C THR A 322 -10.98 -8.64 22.00
N LEU A 323 -11.58 -9.83 22.15
CA LEU A 323 -12.64 -10.04 23.15
C LEU A 323 -12.13 -9.83 24.58
N ASN A 324 -10.92 -10.28 24.89
CA ASN A 324 -10.28 -10.06 26.18
C ASN A 324 -10.06 -8.56 26.47
N ASP A 325 -9.57 -7.80 25.50
CA ASP A 325 -9.38 -6.36 25.62
C ASP A 325 -10.72 -5.62 25.82
N ILE A 326 -11.81 -6.02 25.13
CA ILE A 326 -13.16 -5.47 25.37
C ILE A 326 -13.64 -5.79 26.81
N ILE A 327 -13.44 -7.02 27.29
CA ILE A 327 -13.83 -7.45 28.64
C ILE A 327 -13.12 -6.59 29.70
N HIS A 328 -11.81 -6.35 29.55
CA HIS A 328 -11.03 -5.55 30.48
C HIS A 328 -11.35 -4.06 30.41
N ALA A 329 -11.48 -3.48 29.20
CA ALA A 329 -11.70 -2.04 29.04
C ALA A 329 -13.12 -1.61 29.42
N TYR A 330 -14.13 -2.42 29.09
CA TYR A 330 -15.54 -2.06 29.30
C TYR A 330 -16.13 -2.61 30.61
N GLY A 331 -15.63 -3.77 31.05
CA GLY A 331 -16.09 -4.53 32.21
C GLY A 331 -17.06 -5.66 31.85
N TYR A 332 -16.72 -6.88 32.27
CA TYR A 332 -17.51 -8.11 32.02
C TYR A 332 -19.01 -7.96 32.35
N GLU A 333 -19.34 -7.43 33.54
CA GLU A 333 -20.73 -7.29 34.03
C GLU A 333 -21.66 -6.57 33.01
N LYS A 334 -21.13 -5.63 32.22
CA LYS A 334 -21.92 -4.87 31.23
C LYS A 334 -22.19 -5.63 29.93
N ILE A 335 -21.36 -6.61 29.57
CA ILE A 335 -21.46 -7.40 28.32
C ILE A 335 -21.81 -8.87 28.55
N GLU A 336 -21.88 -9.30 29.81
CA GLU A 336 -22.24 -10.65 30.25
C GLU A 336 -23.46 -11.20 29.49
N GLN A 337 -24.56 -10.44 29.40
CA GLN A 337 -25.77 -10.90 28.73
C GLN A 337 -25.54 -11.16 27.23
N LYS A 338 -24.69 -10.36 26.56
CA LYS A 338 -24.33 -10.58 25.15
C LYS A 338 -23.45 -11.82 24.99
N LEU A 339 -22.44 -12.00 25.86
CA LEU A 339 -21.56 -13.18 25.87
C LEU A 339 -22.34 -14.48 26.13
N ARG A 340 -23.27 -14.47 27.10
CA ARG A 340 -24.16 -15.60 27.38
C ARG A 340 -25.06 -15.93 26.18
N ARG A 341 -25.71 -14.92 25.57
CA ARG A 341 -26.58 -15.08 24.39
C ARG A 341 -25.86 -15.65 23.17
N CYS A 342 -24.60 -15.29 22.96
CA CYS A 342 -23.81 -15.78 21.82
C CYS A 342 -23.10 -17.12 22.09
N GLY A 343 -23.34 -17.74 23.25
CA GLY A 343 -22.74 -19.03 23.62
C GLY A 343 -21.22 -18.97 23.77
N THR A 344 -20.65 -17.80 24.06
CA THR A 344 -19.19 -17.59 24.06
C THR A 344 -18.47 -18.58 24.98
N LYS A 345 -19.04 -18.86 26.17
CA LYS A 345 -18.49 -19.86 27.11
C LYS A 345 -18.24 -21.22 26.45
N MET A 346 -19.23 -21.76 25.74
CA MET A 346 -19.14 -23.08 25.11
C MET A 346 -18.16 -23.09 23.93
N LYS A 347 -18.05 -21.98 23.18
CA LYS A 347 -17.09 -21.85 22.07
C LYS A 347 -15.66 -21.80 22.60
N VAL A 348 -15.41 -20.95 23.60
CA VAL A 348 -14.11 -20.82 24.28
C VAL A 348 -13.73 -22.13 25.00
N GLN A 349 -14.68 -22.83 25.63
CA GLN A 349 -14.42 -24.13 26.26
C GLN A 349 -13.85 -25.16 25.27
N LYS A 350 -14.34 -25.20 24.03
CA LYS A 350 -13.81 -26.10 22.98
C LYS A 350 -12.39 -25.73 22.53
N LEU A 351 -11.98 -24.49 22.75
CA LEU A 351 -10.64 -23.99 22.38
C LEU A 351 -9.61 -24.20 23.50
N LEU A 352 -10.01 -24.67 24.69
CA LEU A 352 -9.08 -25.06 25.76
C LEU A 352 -8.24 -26.29 25.39
N ASP A 353 -8.78 -27.18 24.55
CA ASP A 353 -8.11 -28.38 24.05
C ASP A 353 -7.43 -28.15 22.68
N HIS A 354 -7.31 -26.89 22.22
CA HIS A 354 -6.75 -26.57 20.91
C HIS A 354 -5.26 -26.91 20.82
N GLY A 355 -4.75 -27.26 19.63
CA GLY A 355 -3.34 -27.63 19.45
C GLY A 355 -2.36 -26.47 19.73
N ASN A 356 -2.78 -25.26 19.36
CA ASN A 356 -2.04 -24.01 19.54
C ASN A 356 -2.09 -23.49 20.99
N GLU A 357 -0.92 -23.25 21.58
CA GLU A 357 -0.78 -22.83 22.98
C GLU A 357 -1.34 -21.43 23.28
N GLU A 358 -1.18 -20.47 22.36
CA GLU A 358 -1.70 -19.11 22.55
C GLU A 358 -3.24 -19.11 22.55
N ILE A 359 -3.86 -19.91 21.66
CA ILE A 359 -5.31 -20.13 21.64
C ILE A 359 -5.79 -20.70 22.97
N ARG A 360 -5.11 -21.72 23.54
CA ARG A 360 -5.46 -22.28 24.85
C ARG A 360 -5.33 -21.23 25.97
N GLY A 361 -4.25 -20.46 25.99
CA GLY A 361 -3.99 -19.43 27.00
C GLY A 361 -5.03 -18.30 26.99
N LEU A 362 -5.29 -17.73 25.82
CA LEU A 362 -6.35 -16.71 25.64
C LEU A 362 -7.75 -17.27 25.93
N SER A 363 -7.99 -18.54 25.57
CA SER A 363 -9.26 -19.20 25.88
C SER A 363 -9.43 -19.41 27.38
N SER A 364 -8.39 -19.80 28.12
CA SER A 364 -8.45 -19.94 29.58
C SER A 364 -8.78 -18.61 30.25
N MET A 365 -8.09 -17.52 29.87
CA MET A 365 -8.35 -16.19 30.43
C MET A 365 -9.82 -15.77 30.27
N ILE A 366 -10.39 -15.94 29.08
CA ILE A 366 -11.81 -15.61 28.83
C ILE A 366 -12.74 -16.63 29.52
N PHE A 367 -12.37 -17.91 29.54
CA PHE A 367 -13.18 -18.95 30.19
C PHE A 367 -13.33 -18.69 31.69
N ASP A 368 -12.29 -18.21 32.38
CA ASP A 368 -12.36 -17.88 33.81
C ASP A 368 -13.34 -16.71 34.05
N PHE A 369 -13.27 -15.65 33.24
CA PHE A 369 -14.21 -14.51 33.31
C PHE A 369 -15.67 -14.88 33.03
N VAL A 370 -15.93 -15.77 32.07
CA VAL A 370 -17.29 -16.28 31.75
C VAL A 370 -17.65 -17.52 32.60
N GLY A 371 -16.68 -18.01 33.36
CA GLY A 371 -16.66 -19.24 34.14
C GLY A 371 -17.47 -19.08 35.41
N ASP A 372 -17.04 -18.11 36.22
CA ASP A 372 -17.43 -17.95 37.60
C ASP A 372 -18.54 -16.93 37.83
N TYR A 373 -19.69 -17.47 38.26
CA TYR A 373 -20.56 -16.79 39.21
C TYR A 373 -20.65 -17.65 40.47
N ASN A 374 -19.61 -17.62 41.30
CA ASN A 374 -19.64 -18.05 42.71
C ASN A 374 -18.44 -17.58 43.54
N ILE A 375 -17.93 -16.36 43.32
CA ILE A 375 -16.98 -15.72 44.26
C ILE A 375 -17.53 -14.35 44.70
N PRO A 376 -17.76 -14.11 46.01
CA PRO A 376 -18.36 -12.87 46.49
C PRO A 376 -17.37 -11.69 46.48
N ARG A 377 -17.95 -10.49 46.33
CA ARG A 377 -17.25 -9.19 46.29
C ARG A 377 -16.18 -9.04 47.38
N GLY A 378 -14.93 -8.82 46.97
CA GLY A 378 -13.84 -8.50 47.90
C GLY A 378 -12.60 -7.93 47.21
N ARG A 379 -12.37 -6.62 47.34
CA ARG A 379 -11.12 -5.98 46.88
C ARG A 379 -9.90 -6.67 47.51
N LYS A 380 -9.00 -7.23 46.69
CA LYS A 380 -7.62 -7.52 47.11
C LYS A 380 -6.61 -7.01 46.09
N SER A 381 -6.04 -5.85 46.42
CA SER A 381 -4.80 -5.32 45.85
C SER A 381 -3.68 -6.37 45.93
N VAL A 382 -3.11 -6.74 44.78
CA VAL A 382 -2.01 -7.70 44.70
C VAL A 382 -0.71 -7.03 45.13
N LYS A 383 -0.30 -7.24 46.39
CA LYS A 383 1.13 -7.14 46.76
C LYS A 383 1.80 -8.46 46.37
N ARG A 384 2.69 -8.42 45.38
CA ARG A 384 3.61 -9.54 45.10
C ARG A 384 4.42 -9.83 46.37
N LYS A 385 4.36 -11.06 46.88
CA LYS A 385 5.35 -11.58 47.84
C LYS A 385 6.35 -12.42 47.07
N ILE A 386 7.62 -12.05 47.21
CA ILE A 386 8.77 -12.84 46.76
C ILE A 386 8.86 -14.07 47.66
N SER A 387 9.20 -15.22 47.08
CA SER A 387 9.48 -16.46 47.80
C SER A 387 10.89 -16.42 48.39
N GLU A 388 11.01 -16.48 49.72
CA GLU A 388 12.28 -16.75 50.40
C GLU A 388 12.27 -18.20 50.92
N SER A 389 13.27 -18.97 50.48
CA SER A 389 13.62 -20.26 51.05
C SER A 389 14.53 -20.05 52.26
N ASN A 390 14.14 -20.57 53.42
CA ASN A 390 15.01 -20.62 54.60
C ASN A 390 16.00 -21.78 54.49
N ASP A 391 17.29 -21.51 54.64
CA ASP A 391 18.13 -22.38 55.49
C ASP A 391 19.33 -21.64 56.12
N GLN A 392 19.30 -21.61 57.46
CA GLN A 392 20.40 -21.70 58.42
C GLN A 392 21.66 -20.78 58.42
N GLN A 393 21.64 -19.93 59.47
CA GLN A 393 22.72 -19.55 60.41
C GLN A 393 23.64 -18.32 60.14
N PRO A 394 23.92 -17.50 61.19
CA PRO A 394 24.75 -16.28 61.14
C PRO A 394 26.09 -16.50 61.92
N PRO A 395 26.86 -15.47 62.37
CA PRO A 395 26.87 -14.02 62.07
C PRO A 395 28.28 -13.48 61.71
N THR A 396 28.40 -12.20 61.32
CA THR A 396 29.43 -11.28 61.86
C THR A 396 29.17 -9.80 61.55
N LYS A 397 29.75 -8.91 62.36
CA LYS A 397 29.64 -7.43 62.29
C LYS A 397 30.69 -6.84 61.35
N ILE A 398 30.42 -5.63 60.80
CA ILE A 398 31.29 -4.42 60.69
C ILE A 398 30.59 -3.45 59.71
N GLN A 399 30.00 -2.33 60.16
CA GLN A 399 30.56 -1.00 60.48
C GLN A 399 30.80 -0.08 59.26
N ARG A 400 30.18 1.13 59.29
CA ARG A 400 30.47 2.34 58.48
C ARG A 400 30.14 2.25 56.96
N ASN A 401 29.82 3.36 56.25
CA ASN A 401 29.90 4.78 56.58
C ASN A 401 28.77 5.61 55.91
N SER A 402 28.47 6.77 56.49
CA SER A 402 27.61 7.83 55.94
C SER A 402 28.44 8.99 55.39
N GLN A 403 28.10 9.55 54.22
CA GLN A 403 28.37 10.92 53.69
C GLN A 403 27.75 10.98 52.28
N SER A 404 26.74 11.81 51.94
CA SER A 404 26.69 13.29 51.81
C SER A 404 27.44 13.84 50.58
N VAL A 405 27.00 14.87 49.82
CA VAL A 405 25.77 15.69 49.78
C VAL A 405 25.74 16.50 48.46
N ARG A 406 24.56 16.97 48.04
CA ARG A 406 24.23 18.05 47.07
C ARG A 406 25.36 18.85 46.36
N SER A 407 25.21 19.01 45.04
CA SER A 407 25.26 20.27 44.26
C SER A 407 25.04 19.90 42.77
N ALA A 408 24.49 20.70 41.85
CA ALA A 408 23.68 21.92 41.88
C ALA A 408 22.60 21.77 40.74
N LEU A 409 21.76 22.71 40.31
CA LEU A 409 21.52 24.14 40.60
C LEU A 409 20.00 24.43 40.38
N LEU A 410 19.54 25.64 40.70
CA LEU A 410 18.24 26.22 40.30
C LEU A 410 18.49 27.65 39.83
N ILE A 411 17.93 28.07 38.69
CA ILE A 411 17.68 29.50 38.38
C ILE A 411 16.28 29.61 37.77
N ASN A 412 15.50 30.59 38.24
CA ASN A 412 14.15 30.86 37.76
C ASN A 412 13.80 32.36 37.96
N LYS A 413 12.96 32.87 37.05
CA LYS A 413 12.08 34.06 37.15
C LYS A 413 12.60 35.50 36.94
N ARG A 414 11.79 36.17 36.10
CA ARG A 414 11.29 37.57 36.09
C ARG A 414 12.10 38.67 35.40
N ASN A 415 11.43 39.32 34.44
CA ASN A 415 10.89 40.67 34.65
C ASN A 415 9.57 40.88 33.87
N LYS A 416 8.85 41.97 34.15
CA LYS A 416 7.51 42.33 33.65
C LYS A 416 7.38 43.87 33.62
N ILE A 417 6.45 44.40 32.82
CA ILE A 417 5.88 45.78 32.81
C ILE A 417 6.57 46.82 31.89
N SER A 418 5.87 47.21 30.82
CA SER A 418 5.40 48.58 30.46
C SER A 418 4.80 48.53 29.04
N MET A 419 3.48 48.73 28.85
CA MET A 419 2.87 50.01 28.43
C MET A 419 3.63 50.72 27.29
N ASP A 420 3.03 50.78 26.09
CA ASP A 420 2.32 52.01 25.70
C ASP A 420 1.28 51.80 24.59
N GLN A 421 0.37 52.76 24.43
CA GLN A 421 -0.64 52.84 23.36
C GLN A 421 -0.15 53.76 22.23
N THR A 422 -0.62 53.55 21.00
CA THR A 422 -0.90 54.66 20.07
C THR A 422 -1.96 54.24 19.06
N ASP A 423 -3.02 55.03 18.96
CA ASP A 423 -4.06 54.95 17.93
C ASP A 423 -3.59 55.51 16.59
N THR A 424 -4.25 55.10 15.51
CA THR A 424 -4.64 55.82 14.26
C THR A 424 -4.66 54.84 13.08
N GLU A 425 -5.54 54.88 12.08
CA GLU A 425 -6.89 55.43 11.86
C GLU A 425 -7.13 55.23 10.34
N GLN A 426 -8.33 54.75 9.94
CA GLN A 426 -8.94 54.99 8.59
C GLN A 426 -8.16 54.40 7.36
N SER A 427 -8.73 54.15 6.16
CA SER A 427 -10.05 54.40 5.57
C SER A 427 -10.47 53.33 4.53
N ALA A 428 -11.75 52.97 4.57
CA ALA A 428 -12.75 52.77 3.49
C ALA A 428 -12.35 52.70 1.97
N SER A 429 -12.91 51.67 1.28
CA SER A 429 -13.69 51.58 -0.01
C SER A 429 -13.71 52.76 -1.03
N PRO A 430 -14.04 52.60 -2.36
CA PRO A 430 -15.04 51.64 -2.94
C PRO A 430 -14.72 51.03 -4.35
N ILE A 431 -15.37 49.93 -4.77
CA ILE A 431 -16.49 49.75 -5.76
C ILE A 431 -16.28 50.30 -7.19
N GLU A 432 -16.31 49.41 -8.20
CA GLU A 432 -17.08 49.40 -9.47
C GLU A 432 -16.73 48.09 -10.24
N ASN A 433 -17.62 47.16 -10.63
CA ASN A 433 -18.82 47.14 -11.49
C ASN A 433 -18.59 47.27 -13.01
N GLU A 434 -18.78 46.14 -13.74
CA GLU A 434 -19.45 45.97 -15.05
C GLU A 434 -19.28 44.47 -15.45
N MET A 435 -20.29 43.60 -15.50
CA MET A 435 -21.52 43.52 -16.34
C MET A 435 -21.29 43.29 -17.83
N TYR A 436 -21.46 42.03 -18.28
CA TYR A 436 -22.20 41.53 -19.46
C TYR A 436 -22.25 40.00 -19.35
N GLY A 437 -23.32 39.25 -19.63
CA GLY A 437 -24.67 39.61 -20.04
C GLY A 437 -25.22 38.64 -21.11
N ASN A 438 -26.32 37.94 -20.79
CA ASN A 438 -27.15 37.06 -21.65
C ASN A 438 -26.55 35.66 -21.93
N ASP A 439 -27.19 34.54 -21.58
CA ASP A 439 -28.56 34.01 -21.87
C ASP A 439 -28.71 33.47 -23.31
N PHE A 440 -29.04 32.17 -23.42
CA PHE A 440 -30.14 31.66 -24.25
C PHE A 440 -30.48 30.20 -23.89
N ASP A 441 -31.78 29.92 -23.69
CA ASP A 441 -32.35 28.59 -23.54
C ASP A 441 -32.33 27.78 -24.86
N GLU A 442 -32.36 26.45 -24.77
CA GLU A 442 -33.47 25.71 -25.42
C GLU A 442 -33.70 24.31 -24.83
N GLN A 443 -34.98 23.99 -24.63
CA GLN A 443 -35.46 22.62 -24.44
C GLN A 443 -35.69 21.98 -25.81
N LEU A 444 -35.49 20.66 -25.95
CA LEU A 444 -36.54 19.77 -26.49
C LEU A 444 -36.14 18.29 -26.45
N SER A 445 -37.17 17.45 -26.56
CA SER A 445 -37.08 16.00 -26.37
C SER A 445 -37.55 15.24 -27.62
N ARG A 446 -37.13 13.96 -27.69
CA ARG A 446 -37.83 12.83 -28.33
C ARG A 446 -37.75 12.63 -29.87
N ASN A 447 -37.32 11.39 -30.19
CA ASN A 447 -37.92 10.42 -31.14
C ASN A 447 -37.23 10.09 -32.48
N SER A 448 -37.35 8.79 -32.79
CA SER A 448 -37.33 8.12 -34.11
C SER A 448 -35.99 7.72 -34.75
N THR A 449 -35.66 6.44 -34.54
CA THR A 449 -35.01 5.48 -35.46
C THR A 449 -35.77 5.29 -36.80
N PRO A 450 -35.38 4.37 -37.72
CA PRO A 450 -34.05 3.91 -38.17
C PRO A 450 -33.89 3.91 -39.71
N ILE A 451 -32.68 3.74 -40.24
CA ILE A 451 -32.47 3.13 -41.58
C ILE A 451 -31.30 2.14 -41.51
N ASN A 452 -31.51 0.95 -42.06
CA ASN A 452 -30.56 -0.15 -42.19
C ASN A 452 -30.31 -0.39 -43.68
N PHE A 453 -29.08 -0.71 -44.09
CA PHE A 453 -28.83 -1.44 -45.34
C PHE A 453 -27.50 -2.18 -45.29
N ASP A 454 -27.59 -3.49 -45.56
CA ASP A 454 -26.47 -4.42 -45.60
C ASP A 454 -25.57 -4.19 -46.83
N ASN A 455 -24.32 -4.62 -46.73
CA ASN A 455 -23.75 -5.54 -47.72
C ASN A 455 -22.43 -6.15 -47.22
N GLU A 456 -22.37 -7.48 -47.26
CA GLU A 456 -21.18 -8.26 -46.92
C GLU A 456 -20.18 -8.32 -48.09
N SER A 457 -18.88 -8.40 -47.77
CA SER A 457 -17.94 -9.15 -48.60
C SER A 457 -16.90 -9.84 -47.73
N THR A 458 -17.24 -11.07 -47.38
CA THR A 458 -16.46 -12.11 -46.71
C THR A 458 -14.96 -12.17 -47.01
N LEU A 459 -14.17 -12.45 -45.97
CA LEU A 459 -12.97 -13.30 -46.11
C LEU A 459 -12.70 -14.06 -44.80
N ASN A 460 -12.64 -15.38 -44.93
CA ASN A 460 -12.66 -16.36 -43.85
C ASN A 460 -11.52 -16.21 -42.83
N ASN A 461 -11.84 -16.27 -41.54
CA ASN A 461 -10.94 -16.77 -40.52
C ASN A 461 -11.55 -18.01 -39.86
N VAL A 462 -10.80 -19.11 -39.85
CA VAL A 462 -11.26 -20.42 -39.36
C VAL A 462 -11.26 -20.44 -37.83
N SER A 463 -12.46 -20.45 -37.23
CA SER A 463 -12.63 -20.61 -35.79
C SER A 463 -12.05 -21.93 -35.27
N ARG A 464 -10.95 -21.87 -34.52
CA ARG A 464 -10.69 -22.88 -33.48
C ARG A 464 -11.49 -22.50 -32.23
N LYS A 465 -12.25 -23.46 -31.70
CA LYS A 465 -13.02 -23.29 -30.46
C LYS A 465 -12.09 -22.88 -29.31
N PRO A 466 -12.55 -22.06 -28.34
CA PRO A 466 -11.82 -21.88 -27.10
C PRO A 466 -11.70 -23.24 -26.38
N SER A 467 -10.47 -23.62 -26.03
CA SER A 467 -10.24 -24.73 -25.11
C SER A 467 -10.78 -24.37 -23.72
N PRO A 468 -11.33 -25.33 -22.96
CA PRO A 468 -11.72 -25.06 -21.57
C PRO A 468 -10.50 -24.62 -20.76
N ALA A 469 -10.70 -23.70 -19.82
CA ALA A 469 -9.65 -23.29 -18.89
C ALA A 469 -9.13 -24.51 -18.10
N PRO A 470 -7.80 -24.66 -17.92
CA PRO A 470 -7.27 -25.74 -17.11
C PRO A 470 -7.71 -25.56 -15.65
N PRO A 471 -7.97 -26.65 -14.91
CA PRO A 471 -8.26 -26.56 -13.49
C PRO A 471 -7.05 -25.98 -12.73
N ILE A 472 -7.32 -25.18 -11.71
CA ILE A 472 -6.29 -24.68 -10.79
C ILE A 472 -5.75 -25.88 -10.00
N VAL A 473 -4.58 -26.37 -10.39
CA VAL A 473 -3.83 -27.39 -9.65
C VAL A 473 -2.87 -26.68 -8.70
N LEU A 474 -3.05 -26.92 -7.40
CA LEU A 474 -2.09 -26.53 -6.37
C LEU A 474 -0.80 -27.35 -6.55
N ALA A 475 0.29 -26.70 -6.93
CA ALA A 475 1.60 -27.34 -7.02
C ALA A 475 2.23 -27.47 -5.63
N TYR A 476 2.45 -28.71 -5.18
CA TYR A 476 3.41 -29.02 -4.12
C TYR A 476 4.85 -28.86 -4.66
N PRO A 477 5.86 -28.66 -3.79
CA PRO A 477 7.17 -28.16 -4.23
C PRO A 477 7.99 -29.24 -4.96
N GLY A 478 8.46 -28.88 -6.16
CA GLY A 478 9.43 -29.62 -6.96
C GLY A 478 9.91 -28.76 -8.13
N ASP A 479 11.24 -28.65 -8.26
CA ASP A 479 11.98 -28.10 -9.40
C ASP A 479 11.82 -26.60 -9.75
N THR A 480 12.64 -25.81 -9.05
CA THR A 480 13.46 -24.67 -9.54
C THR A 480 13.33 -24.29 -11.03
N THR A 481 13.13 -23.03 -11.42
CA THR A 481 13.90 -21.84 -11.00
C THR A 481 13.08 -20.55 -11.03
N ILE A 482 12.71 -20.03 -9.86
CA ILE A 482 12.31 -18.62 -9.65
C ILE A 482 13.29 -18.07 -8.61
N SER A 483 13.73 -16.81 -8.77
CA SER A 483 14.79 -16.20 -7.95
C SER A 483 14.55 -16.40 -6.44
N ILE A 484 15.39 -17.25 -5.84
CA ILE A 484 15.35 -17.60 -4.42
C ILE A 484 15.51 -16.34 -3.53
N ASN A 485 16.17 -15.29 -4.04
CA ASN A 485 16.36 -14.03 -3.33
C ASN A 485 15.04 -13.30 -3.02
N ASN A 486 14.05 -13.32 -3.92
CA ASN A 486 12.81 -12.55 -3.70
C ASN A 486 11.90 -13.25 -2.69
N ALA A 487 11.84 -14.58 -2.74
CA ALA A 487 11.15 -15.39 -1.72
C ALA A 487 11.86 -15.29 -0.36
N LEU A 488 13.20 -15.33 -0.33
CA LEU A 488 13.97 -15.14 0.90
C LEU A 488 13.83 -13.73 1.47
N GLN A 489 13.79 -12.66 0.67
CA GLN A 489 13.55 -11.31 1.20
C GLN A 489 12.16 -11.21 1.84
N TYR A 490 11.12 -11.77 1.22
CA TYR A 490 9.77 -11.77 1.80
C TYR A 490 9.67 -12.60 3.09
N VAL A 491 10.32 -13.77 3.12
CA VAL A 491 10.38 -14.62 4.32
C VAL A 491 11.26 -14.00 5.42
N LEU A 492 12.37 -13.34 5.08
CA LEU A 492 13.24 -12.65 6.03
C LEU A 492 12.54 -11.39 6.60
N PHE A 493 11.75 -10.69 5.79
CA PHE A 493 10.89 -9.59 6.23
C PHE A 493 9.86 -10.08 7.26
N LEU A 494 9.18 -11.21 6.98
CA LEU A 494 8.24 -11.82 7.93
C LEU A 494 8.91 -12.32 9.21
N ILE A 495 10.11 -12.92 9.13
CA ILE A 495 10.87 -13.38 10.30
C ILE A 495 11.36 -12.19 11.16
N LEU A 496 11.87 -11.13 10.54
CA LEU A 496 12.32 -9.93 11.25
C LEU A 496 11.16 -9.12 11.87
N PHE A 497 9.95 -9.24 11.32
CA PHE A 497 8.73 -8.67 11.89
C PHE A 497 8.19 -9.49 13.08
N TYR A 498 8.52 -10.78 13.17
CA TYR A 498 8.07 -11.67 14.26
C TYR A 498 9.02 -11.72 15.48
N PHE A 499 10.22 -11.14 15.37
CA PHE A 499 11.26 -11.15 16.42
C PHE A 499 11.59 -9.75 16.97
N LYS A 500 10.62 -8.83 16.96
CA LYS A 500 10.74 -7.48 17.51
C LYS A 500 9.49 -7.04 18.27
#